data_AF-A0AAD4UYD9-F1
#
_entry.id   AF-A0AAD4UYD9-F1
#
_cell.length_a   1.000
_cell.length_b   1.000
_cell.length_c   1.000
_cell.angle_alpha   90.00
_cell.angle_beta   90.00
_cell.angle_gamma   90.00
#
_symmetry.space_group_name_H-M   'P 1'
#
loop_
_entity.id
_entity.type
_entity.pdbx_description
1 polymer ?
#
loop_
_entity_poly.entity_id
_entity_poly.type
_entity_poly.pdbx_seq_one_letter_code
_entity_poly.pdbx_strand_id
1 'polypeptide(L)'
;MVDNSIVGVVAAASVNLCVSDSIPSTGSSTWIIGNGASDHMTYDAKFFDDLSSNTRDPYITSANGLPSPITGEGTIFLTPPLSLSRALLVPNIHCNLLSVCRLLDTLNAYATFYPTHCSFQDLKTHEMIGHGKRIWGLYYLTLPSVPIRDRVVYTVQSCSAKDKQQICLWHRRLGHPSFGYLKCLFPSLFCSCN
;
A
#
# COMPACT_ATOMS: atom_id res chain seq x y z
N MET A 1 -20.76 -36.95 -12.94
CA MET A 1 -20.54 -36.07 -11.78
C MET A 1 -19.11 -35.60 -11.87
N VAL A 2 -18.91 -34.35 -12.30
CA VAL A 2 -17.58 -33.75 -12.33
C VAL A 2 -17.44 -32.99 -11.01
N ASP A 3 -16.44 -33.36 -10.24
CA ASP A 3 -16.08 -32.75 -8.97
C ASP A 3 -15.80 -31.26 -9.19
N ASN A 4 -16.50 -30.41 -8.43
CA ASN A 4 -16.49 -28.95 -8.56
C ASN A 4 -15.63 -28.29 -7.47
N SER A 5 -14.63 -29.00 -6.95
CA SER A 5 -13.61 -28.44 -6.06
C SER A 5 -12.61 -27.60 -6.86
N ILE A 6 -13.03 -26.40 -7.26
CA ILE A 6 -12.12 -25.36 -7.73
C ILE A 6 -11.31 -24.90 -6.52
N VAL A 7 -10.25 -25.64 -6.20
CA VAL A 7 -9.19 -25.18 -5.29
C VAL A 7 -8.65 -23.90 -5.90
N GLY A 8 -8.73 -22.78 -5.18
CA GLY A 8 -8.30 -21.47 -5.66
C GLY A 8 -6.84 -21.49 -6.11
N VAL A 9 -6.61 -21.59 -7.41
CA VAL A 9 -5.31 -21.37 -8.03
C VAL A 9 -5.32 -19.94 -8.55
N VAL A 10 -4.44 -19.08 -8.05
CA VAL A 10 -3.32 -18.43 -8.77
C VAL A 10 -2.50 -17.63 -7.74
N ALA A 11 -1.18 -17.85 -7.75
CA ALA A 11 -0.17 -16.90 -7.30
C ALA A 11 0.87 -16.78 -8.44
N ALA A 12 0.85 -15.68 -9.19
CA ALA A 12 1.98 -15.22 -9.99
C ALA A 12 2.39 -13.87 -9.40
N ALA A 13 3.62 -13.64 -8.94
CA ALA A 13 4.88 -14.10 -9.48
C ALA A 13 5.79 -14.72 -8.42
N SER A 14 6.68 -15.61 -8.89
CA SER A 14 7.94 -15.94 -8.24
C SER A 14 8.75 -14.65 -8.04
N VAL A 15 8.53 -13.93 -6.94
CA VAL A 15 9.57 -13.11 -6.36
C VAL A 15 10.35 -14.04 -5.45
N ASN A 16 11.40 -14.66 -6.00
CA ASN A 16 12.57 -14.94 -5.18
C ASN A 16 12.93 -13.60 -4.52
N LEU A 17 12.60 -13.44 -3.25
CA LEU A 17 12.86 -12.25 -2.47
C LEU A 17 14.36 -12.22 -2.13
N CYS A 18 15.19 -12.02 -3.15
CA CYS A 18 16.54 -11.52 -3.01
C CYS A 18 16.56 -10.08 -3.56
N VAL A 19 15.86 -9.19 -2.86
CA VAL A 19 16.14 -7.75 -2.95
C VAL A 19 16.70 -7.35 -1.59
N SER A 20 17.98 -7.66 -1.41
CA SER A 20 18.81 -7.07 -0.37
C SER A 20 18.94 -5.57 -0.64
N ASP A 21 18.63 -4.78 0.38
CA ASP A 21 19.09 -3.41 0.63
C ASP A 21 18.89 -2.38 -0.47
N SER A 22 17.66 -1.87 -0.61
CA SER A 22 17.35 -0.44 -0.83
C SER A 22 15.89 -0.23 -1.23
N ILE A 23 14.97 -0.67 -0.36
CA ILE A 23 13.60 -0.14 -0.42
C ILE A 23 13.66 1.31 0.09
N PRO A 24 13.24 2.33 -0.68
CA PRO A 24 13.18 3.70 -0.19
C PRO A 24 12.08 3.80 0.88
N SER A 25 12.42 3.53 2.16
CA SER A 25 11.56 3.59 3.34
C SER A 25 10.05 3.48 3.02
N THR A 26 9.64 2.42 2.34
CA THR A 26 8.22 2.23 2.03
C THR A 26 7.64 1.61 3.30
N GLY A 27 6.89 2.42 4.06
CA GLY A 27 6.23 1.96 5.27
C GLY A 27 5.37 0.71 5.02
N SER A 28 4.93 0.10 6.11
CA SER A 28 4.05 -1.08 6.16
C SER A 28 2.77 -0.99 5.32
N SER A 29 2.46 0.16 4.72
CA SER A 29 1.27 0.51 3.93
C SER A 29 1.37 0.28 2.43
N THR A 30 2.39 -0.42 1.94
CA THR A 30 2.58 -0.61 0.49
C THR A 30 1.84 -1.85 -0.01
N TRP A 31 1.07 -1.71 -1.09
CA TRP A 31 0.31 -2.79 -1.73
C TRP A 31 0.84 -3.07 -3.14
N ILE A 32 1.18 -4.33 -3.42
CA ILE A 32 1.53 -4.79 -4.76
C ILE A 32 0.23 -5.14 -5.50
N ILE A 33 0.08 -4.62 -6.71
CA ILE A 33 -1.07 -4.88 -7.57
C ILE A 33 -0.78 -6.15 -8.38
N GLY A 34 -1.53 -7.21 -8.10
CA GLY A 34 -1.33 -8.53 -8.70
C GLY A 34 -2.57 -9.01 -9.44
N ASN A 35 -2.46 -9.18 -10.77
CA ASN A 35 -3.47 -9.88 -11.55
C ASN A 35 -3.47 -11.40 -11.28
N GLY A 36 -2.33 -11.93 -10.79
CA GLY A 36 -2.19 -13.32 -10.42
C GLY A 36 -2.56 -13.63 -8.98
N ALA A 37 -3.24 -12.73 -8.26
CA ALA A 37 -3.73 -12.97 -6.91
C ALA A 37 -5.25 -13.19 -6.95
N SER A 38 -5.75 -14.22 -6.28
CA SER A 38 -7.19 -14.51 -6.24
C SER A 38 -7.95 -13.62 -5.24
N ASP A 39 -7.28 -13.23 -4.16
CA ASP A 39 -7.85 -12.43 -3.08
C ASP A 39 -6.88 -11.31 -2.68
N HIS A 40 -7.41 -10.29 -2.01
CA HIS A 40 -6.57 -9.31 -1.32
C HIS A 40 -5.93 -9.97 -0.11
N MET A 41 -4.64 -9.75 0.13
CA MET A 41 -3.93 -10.40 1.24
C MET A 41 -3.01 -9.40 1.94
N THR A 42 -2.94 -9.46 3.26
CA THR A 42 -1.99 -8.72 4.09
C THR A 42 -1.52 -9.58 5.25
N TYR A 43 -0.32 -9.32 5.74
CA TYR A 43 0.19 -9.94 6.97
C TYR A 43 -0.12 -9.09 8.21
N ASP A 44 -0.55 -7.83 8.04
CA ASP A 44 -0.75 -6.88 9.13
C ASP A 44 -2.25 -6.67 9.40
N ALA A 45 -2.68 -7.15 10.57
CA ALA A 45 -4.05 -7.02 11.04
C ALA A 45 -4.49 -5.55 11.22
N LYS A 46 -3.56 -4.60 11.33
CA LYS A 46 -3.86 -3.18 11.53
C LYS A 46 -4.53 -2.51 10.33
N PHE A 47 -4.51 -3.13 9.15
CA PHE A 47 -5.21 -2.61 7.98
C PHE A 47 -6.72 -2.81 8.05
N PHE A 48 -7.19 -3.75 8.86
CA PHE A 48 -8.59 -4.13 8.87
C PHE A 48 -9.42 -3.19 9.72
N ASP A 49 -10.50 -2.68 9.13
CA ASP A 49 -11.54 -1.92 9.83
C ASP A 49 -12.52 -2.89 10.52
N ASP A 50 -12.78 -4.03 9.87
CA ASP A 50 -13.44 -5.20 10.44
C ASP A 50 -12.59 -6.44 10.20
N LEU A 51 -12.48 -7.31 11.20
CA LEU A 51 -11.74 -8.56 11.08
C LEU A 51 -12.50 -9.68 11.80
N SER A 52 -12.82 -10.72 11.05
CA SER A 52 -13.44 -11.96 11.55
C SER A 52 -12.42 -13.09 11.52
N SER A 53 -12.39 -13.91 12.57
CA SER A 53 -11.65 -15.18 12.58
C SER A 53 -12.36 -16.30 11.80
N ASN A 54 -13.63 -16.10 11.44
CA ASN A 54 -14.39 -17.03 10.61
C ASN A 54 -14.07 -16.79 9.14
N THR A 55 -13.13 -17.57 8.59
CA THR A 55 -12.66 -17.47 7.21
C THR A 55 -13.36 -18.50 6.33
N ARG A 56 -13.55 -18.18 5.03
CA ARG A 56 -14.11 -19.16 4.08
C ARG A 56 -13.19 -20.37 3.88
N ASP A 57 -11.91 -20.07 3.73
CA ASP A 57 -10.86 -21.05 3.47
C ASP A 57 -9.85 -21.03 4.64
N PRO A 58 -9.27 -22.19 5.02
CA PRO A 58 -8.30 -22.25 6.11
C PRO A 58 -6.87 -21.88 5.67
N TYR A 59 -6.55 -21.98 4.38
CA TYR A 59 -5.21 -21.74 3.84
C TYR A 59 -5.27 -21.11 2.44
N ILE A 60 -4.22 -20.36 2.08
CA ILE A 60 -3.89 -20.05 0.68
C ILE A 60 -2.76 -20.95 0.20
N THR A 61 -2.66 -21.17 -1.10
CA THR A 61 -1.50 -21.82 -1.72
C THR A 61 -0.64 -20.77 -2.41
N SER A 62 0.59 -20.61 -1.95
CA SER A 62 1.54 -19.67 -2.54
C SER A 62 2.16 -20.21 -3.84
N ALA A 63 2.88 -19.37 -4.59
CA ALA A 63 3.52 -19.75 -5.85
C ALA A 63 4.58 -20.86 -5.71
N ASN A 64 5.13 -21.04 -4.49
CA ASN A 64 6.04 -22.13 -4.15
C ASN A 64 5.31 -23.47 -3.89
N GLY A 65 3.98 -23.51 -4.02
CA GLY A 65 3.15 -24.67 -3.73
C GLY A 65 2.93 -24.94 -2.24
N LEU A 66 3.49 -24.12 -1.34
CA LEU A 66 3.33 -24.30 0.09
C LEU A 66 2.04 -23.63 0.58
N PRO A 67 1.27 -24.29 1.46
CA PRO A 67 0.11 -23.70 2.08
C PRO A 67 0.53 -22.69 3.15
N SER A 68 -0.21 -21.58 3.24
CA SER A 68 -0.08 -20.58 4.31
C SER A 68 -1.43 -20.39 5.00
N PRO A 69 -1.49 -20.39 6.34
CA PRO A 69 -2.74 -20.27 7.08
C PRO A 69 -3.37 -18.89 6.93
N ILE A 70 -4.67 -18.88 6.72
CA ILE A 70 -5.50 -17.68 6.83
C ILE A 70 -5.95 -17.59 8.28
N THR A 71 -5.68 -16.46 8.94
CA THR A 71 -6.04 -16.24 10.35
C THR A 71 -7.18 -15.26 10.54
N GLY A 72 -7.64 -14.64 9.45
CA GLY A 72 -8.83 -13.80 9.47
C GLY A 72 -9.23 -13.31 8.08
N GLU A 73 -10.45 -12.82 7.98
CA GLU A 73 -11.04 -12.24 6.78
C GLU A 73 -11.82 -10.98 7.18
N GLY A 74 -11.77 -9.93 6.36
CA GLY A 74 -12.48 -8.69 6.65
C GLY A 74 -12.34 -7.62 5.57
N THR A 75 -12.71 -6.38 5.89
CA THR A 75 -12.63 -5.23 4.96
C THR A 75 -11.49 -4.29 5.35
N ILE A 76 -10.81 -3.76 4.34
CA ILE A 76 -9.76 -2.75 4.48
C ILE A 76 -10.15 -1.52 3.66
N PHE A 77 -10.28 -0.35 4.28
CA PHE A 77 -10.52 0.92 3.58
C PHE A 77 -9.19 1.66 3.38
N LEU A 78 -8.65 1.61 2.16
CA LEU A 78 -7.41 2.31 1.84
C LEU A 78 -7.63 3.79 1.53
N THR A 79 -8.73 4.10 0.84
CA THR A 79 -9.26 5.45 0.61
C THR A 79 -10.79 5.35 0.52
N PRO A 80 -11.55 6.47 0.57
CA PRO A 80 -13.00 6.43 0.42
C PRO A 80 -13.51 5.66 -0.81
N PRO A 81 -12.95 5.81 -2.03
CA PRO A 81 -13.37 5.01 -3.17
C PRO A 81 -12.72 3.61 -3.23
N LEU A 82 -11.66 3.33 -2.46
CA LEU A 82 -10.89 2.10 -2.54
C LEU A 82 -11.04 1.25 -1.27
N SER A 83 -12.08 0.44 -1.25
CA SER A 83 -12.31 -0.60 -0.24
C SER A 83 -11.91 -1.98 -0.77
N LEU A 84 -11.10 -2.71 -0.01
CA LEU A 84 -10.77 -4.10 -0.27
C LEU A 84 -11.68 -4.98 0.57
N SER A 85 -12.79 -5.44 -0.01
CA SER A 85 -13.71 -6.35 0.66
C SER A 85 -13.19 -7.78 0.66
N ARG A 86 -13.43 -8.49 1.77
CA ARG A 86 -13.01 -9.89 1.96
C ARG A 86 -11.50 -10.09 1.76
N ALA A 87 -10.71 -9.15 2.28
CA ALA A 87 -9.27 -9.30 2.35
C ALA A 87 -8.89 -10.36 3.39
N LEU A 88 -7.83 -11.11 3.11
CA LEU A 88 -7.34 -12.20 3.94
C LEU A 88 -6.15 -11.73 4.79
N LEU A 89 -6.18 -12.06 6.08
CA LEU A 89 -5.03 -11.95 6.97
C LEU A 89 -4.23 -13.25 6.88
N VAL A 90 -3.03 -13.16 6.32
CA VAL A 90 -2.12 -14.31 6.11
C VAL A 90 -0.76 -13.97 6.73
N PRO A 91 -0.50 -14.33 8.00
CA PRO A 91 0.69 -13.86 8.73
C PRO A 91 2.03 -14.23 8.09
N ASN A 92 2.05 -15.28 7.25
CA ASN A 92 3.26 -15.84 6.67
C ASN A 92 3.63 -15.25 5.29
N ILE A 93 2.90 -14.25 4.78
CA ILE A 93 3.29 -13.55 3.55
C ILE A 93 4.22 -12.37 3.86
N HIS A 94 5.03 -11.98 2.90
CA HIS A 94 6.04 -10.92 3.06
C HIS A 94 5.65 -9.58 2.43
N CYS A 95 4.48 -9.51 1.78
CA CYS A 95 4.00 -8.30 1.13
C CYS A 95 2.47 -8.27 1.11
N ASN A 96 1.90 -7.07 1.05
CA ASN A 96 0.47 -6.90 0.86
C ASN A 96 0.14 -7.00 -0.63
N LEU A 97 -0.87 -7.78 -0.96
CA LEU A 97 -1.28 -8.07 -2.34
C LEU A 97 -2.69 -7.55 -2.57
N LEU A 98 -2.85 -6.69 -3.57
CA LEU A 98 -4.14 -6.29 -4.10
C LEU A 98 -4.47 -7.18 -5.30
N SER A 99 -5.50 -8.02 -5.18
CA SER A 99 -6.04 -8.76 -6.32
C SER A 99 -6.78 -7.82 -7.26
N VAL A 100 -6.34 -7.77 -8.52
CA VAL A 100 -7.02 -6.97 -9.56
C VAL A 100 -8.41 -7.53 -9.83
N CYS A 101 -8.52 -8.84 -10.07
CA CYS A 101 -9.80 -9.48 -10.36
C CYS A 101 -10.82 -9.21 -9.25
N ARG A 102 -10.41 -9.40 -7.98
CA ARG A 102 -11.28 -9.16 -6.83
C ARG A 102 -11.70 -7.69 -6.71
N LEU A 103 -10.79 -6.77 -6.97
CA LEU A 103 -11.10 -5.34 -6.93
C LEU A 103 -12.13 -4.95 -7.99
N LEU A 104 -11.93 -5.40 -9.22
CA LEU A 104 -12.79 -5.03 -10.35
C LEU A 104 -14.20 -5.59 -10.20
N ASP A 105 -14.33 -6.84 -9.72
CA ASP A 105 -15.62 -7.49 -9.47
C ASP A 105 -16.40 -6.78 -8.35
N THR A 106 -15.71 -6.39 -7.28
CA THR A 106 -16.36 -5.84 -6.08
C THR A 106 -16.77 -4.38 -6.23
N LEU A 107 -15.99 -3.59 -6.95
CA LEU A 107 -16.24 -2.16 -7.16
C LEU A 107 -16.95 -1.84 -8.48
N ASN A 108 -17.29 -2.84 -9.30
CA ASN A 108 -17.84 -2.63 -10.65
C ASN A 108 -16.95 -1.65 -11.45
N ALA A 109 -15.67 -2.00 -11.55
CA ALA A 109 -14.62 -1.14 -12.08
C ALA A 109 -13.89 -1.78 -13.26
N TYR A 110 -13.05 -1.01 -13.96
CA TYR A 110 -12.06 -1.55 -14.88
C TYR A 110 -10.65 -1.04 -14.55
N ALA A 111 -9.65 -1.80 -14.99
CA ALA A 111 -8.24 -1.45 -14.86
C ALA A 111 -7.62 -1.17 -16.23
N THR A 112 -6.79 -0.13 -16.30
CA THR A 112 -5.93 0.15 -17.45
C THR A 112 -4.48 0.08 -17.02
N PHE A 113 -3.68 -0.74 -17.72
CA PHE A 113 -2.25 -0.88 -17.47
C PHE A 113 -1.43 -0.19 -18.56
N TYR A 114 -0.58 0.73 -18.13
CA TYR A 114 0.37 1.47 -18.97
C TYR A 114 1.80 1.01 -18.66
N PRO A 115 2.78 1.28 -19.54
CA PRO A 115 4.18 0.95 -19.29
C PRO A 115 4.78 1.56 -18.02
N THR A 116 4.17 2.57 -17.41
CA THR A 116 4.73 3.26 -16.23
C THR A 116 3.82 3.24 -15.01
N HIS A 117 2.53 2.94 -15.19
CA HIS A 117 1.51 3.05 -14.16
C HIS A 117 0.27 2.23 -14.53
N CYS A 118 -0.67 2.13 -13.61
CA CYS A 118 -1.98 1.58 -13.85
C CYS A 118 -3.03 2.45 -13.15
N SER A 119 -4.27 2.36 -13.60
CA SER A 119 -5.40 3.09 -13.02
C SER A 119 -6.61 2.17 -12.90
N PHE A 120 -7.37 2.37 -11.82
CA PHE A 120 -8.67 1.76 -11.60
C PHE A 120 -9.73 2.86 -11.66
N GLN A 121 -10.77 2.63 -12.45
CA GLN A 121 -11.86 3.59 -12.64
C GLN A 121 -13.20 2.88 -12.49
N ASP A 122 -14.14 3.58 -11.87
CA ASP A 122 -15.52 3.13 -11.79
C ASP A 122 -16.10 3.01 -13.20
N LEU A 123 -16.77 1.89 -13.50
CA LEU A 123 -17.25 1.61 -14.84
C LEU A 123 -18.40 2.52 -15.28
N LYS A 124 -19.16 3.08 -14.33
CA LYS A 124 -20.34 3.90 -14.57
C LYS A 124 -20.02 5.39 -14.56
N THR A 125 -19.24 5.86 -13.59
CA THR A 125 -18.93 7.29 -13.42
C THR A 125 -17.62 7.70 -14.10
N HIS A 126 -16.76 6.72 -14.44
CA HIS A 126 -15.39 6.94 -14.90
C HIS A 126 -14.50 7.68 -13.89
N GLU A 127 -14.93 7.80 -12.63
CA GLU A 127 -14.13 8.42 -11.58
C GLU A 127 -12.96 7.53 -11.19
N MET A 128 -11.86 8.17 -10.80
CA MET A 128 -10.65 7.46 -10.38
C MET A 128 -10.84 6.85 -8.99
N ILE A 129 -10.82 5.52 -8.92
CA ILE A 129 -10.84 4.76 -7.68
C ILE A 129 -9.44 4.74 -7.05
N GLY A 130 -8.43 4.52 -7.87
CA GLY A 130 -7.04 4.44 -7.44
C GLY A 130 -6.10 4.33 -8.63
N HIS A 131 -4.80 4.47 -8.35
CA HIS A 131 -3.76 4.28 -9.36
C HIS A 131 -2.53 3.66 -8.72
N GLY A 132 -1.71 3.04 -9.55
CA GLY A 132 -0.45 2.45 -9.11
C GLY A 132 0.70 2.84 -10.03
N LYS A 133 1.91 2.90 -9.48
CA LYS A 133 3.14 3.20 -10.21
C LYS A 133 3.93 1.92 -10.46
N ARG A 134 4.51 1.78 -11.66
CA ARG A 134 5.42 0.68 -11.97
C ARG A 134 6.81 0.99 -11.41
N ILE A 135 7.32 0.11 -10.57
CA ILE A 135 8.65 0.19 -9.96
C ILE A 135 9.27 -1.21 -10.03
N TRP A 136 10.49 -1.34 -10.54
CA TRP A 136 11.20 -2.63 -10.64
C TRP A 136 10.39 -3.77 -11.30
N GLY A 137 9.55 -3.45 -12.29
CA GLY A 137 8.72 -4.43 -13.01
C GLY A 137 7.40 -4.81 -12.32
N LEU A 138 7.12 -4.29 -11.11
CA LEU A 138 5.87 -4.51 -10.39
C LEU A 138 5.06 -3.20 -10.29
N TYR A 139 3.74 -3.32 -10.16
CA TYR A 139 2.86 -2.18 -9.92
C TYR A 139 2.56 -2.06 -8.44
N TYR A 140 2.76 -0.86 -7.90
CA TYR A 140 2.52 -0.54 -6.50
C TYR A 140 1.41 0.49 -6.38
N LEU A 141 0.43 0.22 -5.53
CA LEU A 141 -0.66 1.13 -5.27
C LEU A 141 -0.13 2.45 -4.69
N THR A 142 -0.56 3.56 -5.27
CA THR A 142 -0.23 4.90 -4.77
C THR A 142 -1.38 5.38 -3.91
N LEU A 143 -1.20 5.34 -2.61
CA LEU A 143 -2.13 5.90 -1.65
C LEU A 143 -1.83 7.39 -1.47
N PRO A 144 -2.86 8.25 -1.29
CA PRO A 144 -2.64 9.62 -0.83
C PRO A 144 -1.82 9.53 0.45
N SER A 145 -0.75 10.32 0.57
CA SER A 145 -0.04 10.39 1.85
C SER A 145 -1.00 10.98 2.87
N VAL A 146 -1.67 10.14 3.64
CA VAL A 146 -2.17 10.56 4.95
C VAL A 146 -0.91 10.98 5.68
N PRO A 147 -0.80 12.23 6.20
CA PRO A 147 0.26 12.54 7.13
C PRO A 147 0.04 11.59 8.29
N ILE A 148 0.84 10.53 8.33
CA ILE A 148 0.73 9.48 9.32
C ILE A 148 0.78 10.23 10.65
N ARG A 149 -0.19 9.98 11.54
CA ARG A 149 -0.07 10.30 12.96
C ARG A 149 0.99 9.42 13.63
N ASP A 150 2.00 9.02 12.90
CA ASP A 150 3.26 8.65 13.48
C ASP A 150 3.84 9.96 13.95
N ARG A 151 4.15 9.98 15.24
CA ARG A 151 5.24 10.81 15.75
C ARG A 151 6.51 10.41 14.98
N VAL A 152 6.61 10.83 13.72
CA VAL A 152 7.89 10.98 13.06
C VAL A 152 8.50 12.17 13.76
N VAL A 153 9.18 11.87 14.86
CA VAL A 153 10.25 12.71 15.35
C VAL A 153 11.25 12.72 14.20
N TYR A 154 11.09 13.66 13.27
CA TYR A 154 12.26 14.19 12.59
C TYR A 154 13.09 14.78 13.71
N THR A 155 14.09 14.03 14.16
CA THR A 155 15.22 14.59 14.87
C THR A 155 15.88 15.57 13.90
N VAL A 156 15.34 16.79 13.87
CA VAL A 156 16.14 18.00 13.72
C VAL A 156 17.03 18.01 14.94
N GLN A 157 18.11 17.22 14.85
CA GLN A 157 19.32 17.44 15.59
C GLN A 157 19.71 18.89 15.26
N SER A 158 19.77 19.70 16.32
CA SER A 158 20.20 21.11 16.35
C SER A 158 19.36 22.20 15.64
N CYS A 159 18.09 22.35 16.00
CA CYS A 159 17.39 23.65 15.82
C CYS A 159 16.54 23.99 17.05
N SER A 160 16.48 25.28 17.44
CA SER A 160 15.65 25.74 18.55
C SER A 160 14.16 25.48 18.27
N ALA A 161 13.35 25.31 19.32
CA ALA A 161 11.90 25.09 19.18
C ALA A 161 11.20 26.20 18.37
N LYS A 162 11.74 27.42 18.40
CA LYS A 162 11.26 28.57 17.61
C LYS A 162 11.52 28.38 16.11
N ASP A 163 12.68 27.85 15.74
CA ASP A 163 13.08 27.68 14.33
C ASP A 163 12.26 26.57 13.68
N LYS A 164 12.00 25.48 14.42
CA LYS A 164 11.10 24.40 13.98
C LYS A 164 9.70 24.92 13.66
N GLN A 165 9.17 25.83 14.49
CA GLN A 165 7.86 26.44 14.26
C GLN A 165 7.87 27.32 13.00
N GLN A 166 8.93 28.09 12.77
CA GLN A 166 9.06 28.92 11.57
C GLN A 166 9.20 28.09 10.28
N ILE A 167 9.99 27.02 10.31
CA ILE A 167 10.12 26.09 9.18
C ILE A 167 8.76 25.51 8.79
N CYS A 168 7.99 25.04 9.79
CA CYS A 168 6.65 24.51 9.56
C CYS A 168 5.68 25.55 8.98
N LEU A 169 5.79 26.82 9.41
CA LEU A 169 4.99 27.90 8.86
C LEU A 169 5.33 28.17 7.39
N TRP A 170 6.61 28.20 7.03
CA TRP A 170 7.05 28.41 5.64
C TRP A 170 6.72 27.22 4.74
N HIS A 171 6.83 25.98 5.25
CA HIS A 171 6.36 24.78 4.56
C HIS A 171 4.87 24.89 4.19
N ARG A 172 4.02 25.44 5.06
CA ARG A 172 2.59 25.64 4.74
C ARG A 172 2.36 26.81 3.79
N ARG A 173 3.00 27.96 4.03
CA ARG A 173 2.81 29.19 3.22
C ARG A 173 3.24 29.02 1.76
N LEU A 174 4.24 28.19 1.49
CA LEU A 174 4.78 27.96 0.16
C LEU A 174 4.18 26.75 -0.57
N GLY A 175 3.13 26.13 0.00
CA GLY A 175 2.45 25.01 -0.65
C GLY A 175 3.17 23.67 -0.51
N HIS A 176 3.63 23.35 0.70
CA HIS A 176 4.31 22.09 1.05
C HIS A 176 5.59 21.77 0.25
N PRO A 177 6.49 22.74 0.00
CA PRO A 177 7.77 22.42 -0.64
C PRO A 177 8.61 21.51 0.26
N SER A 178 9.50 20.74 -0.36
CA SER A 178 10.39 19.84 0.38
C SER A 178 11.26 20.62 1.38
N PHE A 179 11.59 19.99 2.51
CA PHE A 179 12.47 20.63 3.51
C PHE A 179 13.87 20.92 2.97
N GLY A 180 14.35 20.16 1.99
CA GLY A 180 15.59 20.47 1.26
C GLY A 180 15.47 21.79 0.49
N TYR A 181 14.33 22.02 -0.17
CA TYR A 181 14.05 23.28 -0.85
C TYR A 181 13.90 24.46 0.14
N LEU A 182 13.23 24.24 1.27
CA LEU A 182 13.15 25.24 2.34
C LEU A 182 14.51 25.55 2.97
N LYS A 183 15.40 24.56 3.07
CA LYS A 183 16.79 24.75 3.54
C LYS A 183 17.60 25.64 2.58
N CYS A 184 17.36 25.54 1.28
CA CYS A 184 17.95 26.45 0.31
C CYS A 184 17.40 27.88 0.44
N LEU A 185 16.11 28.04 0.73
CA LEU A 185 15.46 29.35 0.85
C LEU A 185 15.73 30.05 2.18
N PHE A 186 15.76 29.29 3.29
CA PHE A 186 15.90 29.81 4.65
C PHE A 186 17.01 29.07 5.41
N PRO A 187 18.26 29.10 4.94
CA PRO A 187 19.35 28.31 5.52
C PRO A 187 19.61 28.62 7.00
N SER A 188 19.33 29.84 7.46
CA SER A 188 19.43 30.25 8.87
C SER A 188 18.48 29.51 9.81
N LEU A 189 17.36 28.99 9.32
CA LEU A 189 16.42 28.20 10.12
C LEU A 189 16.86 26.75 10.30
N PHE A 190 17.70 26.23 9.39
CA PHE A 190 18.12 24.83 9.33
C PHE A 190 19.55 24.59 9.84
N CYS A 191 20.26 25.64 10.20
CA CYS A 191 21.62 25.58 10.72
C CYS A 191 21.68 26.19 12.12
N SER A 192 21.89 25.35 13.12
CA SER A 192 22.53 25.76 14.38
C SER A 192 23.64 24.76 14.68
N CYS A 193 24.78 24.89 14.01
CA CYS A 193 26.03 24.28 14.45
C CYS A 193 27.05 25.40 14.65
N ASN A 194 27.41 25.64 15.91
CA ASN A 194 28.81 25.53 16.27
C ASN A 194 28.96 24.19 16.97
#